data_AF-A0A6G4ZTC3-F1
#
_entry.id   AF-A0A6G4ZTC3-F1
#
_cell.length_a   1.000
_cell.length_b   1.000
_cell.length_c   1.000
_cell.angle_alpha   90.00
_cell.angle_beta   90.00
_cell.angle_gamma   90.00
#
_symmetry.space_group_name_H-M   'P 1'
#
loop_
_entity.id
_entity.type
_entity.pdbx_description
1 polymer ?
#
loop_
_entity_poly.entity_id
_entity_poly.type
_entity_poly.pdbx_seq_one_letter_code
_entity_poly.pdbx_strand_id
1 'polypeptide(L)'
;MIKVLFKGEEKMHSLTLQELEEKVHFHYVKSLDFPTDQIIEKVLNQSKKAMKRKDLSIRERWLGVRFQKEISEDYEPNFSIRWIDEVLGYGVFA
;
A
#
# COMPACT_ATOMS: atom_id res chain seq x y z
N MET A 1 -11.17 9.04 3.03
CA MET A 1 -11.07 9.60 4.40
C MET A 1 -10.49 8.54 5.31
N ILE A 2 -9.37 8.84 5.96
CA ILE A 2 -8.59 7.93 6.81
C ILE A 2 -8.79 8.36 8.26
N LYS A 3 -9.03 7.39 9.15
CA LYS A 3 -9.20 7.67 10.58
C LYS A 3 -7.86 7.64 11.29
N VAL A 4 -7.53 8.66 12.08
CA VAL A 4 -6.22 8.78 12.73
C VAL A 4 -6.34 9.09 14.21
N LEU A 5 -5.59 8.39 15.07
CA LEU A 5 -5.42 8.71 16.50
C LEU A 5 -3.99 9.17 16.75
N PHE A 6 -3.79 10.44 17.10
CA PHE A 6 -2.47 10.98 17.40
C PHE A 6 -2.04 10.65 18.84
N LYS A 7 -0.72 10.70 19.06
CA LYS A 7 -0.12 10.50 20.38
C LYS A 7 -0.70 11.49 21.40
N GLY A 8 -1.18 10.97 22.53
CA GLY A 8 -1.71 11.78 23.63
C GLY A 8 -3.14 12.30 23.41
N GLU A 9 -3.80 11.87 22.34
CA GLU A 9 -5.20 12.23 22.07
C GLU A 9 -6.14 11.04 22.32
N GLU A 10 -7.36 11.36 22.75
CA GLU A 10 -8.42 10.36 22.99
C GLU A 10 -9.41 10.26 21.81
N LYS A 11 -9.36 11.22 20.87
CA LYS A 11 -10.33 11.33 19.78
C LYS A 11 -9.72 10.93 18.44
N MET A 12 -10.48 10.15 17.67
CA MET A 12 -10.15 9.87 16.28
C MET A 12 -10.45 11.09 15.41
N HIS A 13 -9.50 11.44 14.55
CA HIS A 13 -9.68 12.42 13.48
C HIS A 13 -10.03 11.72 12.19
N SER A 14 -10.77 12.39 11.32
CA SER A 14 -11.04 11.94 9.96
C SER A 14 -10.31 12.89 9.02
N LEU A 15 -9.25 12.41 8.39
CA LEU A 15 -8.39 13.20 7.51
C LEU A 15 -8.47 12.67 6.08
N THR A 16 -8.29 13.54 5.11
CA THR A 16 -7.89 13.15 3.76
C THR A 16 -6.46 12.62 3.77
N LEU A 17 -6.07 11.90 2.72
CA LEU A 17 -4.69 11.41 2.62
C LEU A 17 -3.68 12.56 2.58
N GLN A 18 -4.00 13.64 1.87
CA GLN A 18 -3.15 14.83 1.79
C GLN A 18 -2.93 15.47 3.17
N GLU A 19 -4.00 15.71 3.93
CA GLU A 19 -3.89 16.27 5.29
C GLU A 19 -3.04 15.40 6.21
N LEU A 20 -3.12 14.08 6.01
CA LEU A 20 -2.35 13.11 6.79
C LEU A 20 -0.87 13.13 6.43
N GLU A 21 -0.52 13.16 5.14
CA GLU A 21 0.87 13.31 4.67
C GLU A 21 1.50 14.60 5.19
N GLU A 22 0.76 15.72 5.14
CA GLU A 22 1.21 17.02 5.65
C GLU A 22 1.44 17.01 7.16
N LYS A 23 0.54 16.39 7.94
CA LYS A 23 0.62 16.38 9.41
C LYS A 23 1.68 15.44 9.97
N VAL A 24 1.88 14.29 9.33
CA VAL A 24 2.78 13.24 9.85
C VAL A 24 4.11 13.22 9.09
N HIS A 25 4.26 14.05 8.06
CA HIS A 25 5.48 14.16 7.25
C HIS A 25 5.92 12.82 6.64
N PHE A 26 4.97 12.02 6.17
CA PHE A 26 5.24 10.83 5.35
C PHE A 26 4.56 10.98 3.99
N HIS A 27 4.99 10.16 3.04
CA HIS A 27 4.38 10.10 1.71
C HIS A 27 3.73 8.73 1.49
N TYR A 28 2.47 8.73 1.06
CA TYR A 28 1.75 7.50 0.75
C TYR A 28 1.90 7.14 -0.71
N VAL A 29 2.36 5.92 -0.96
CA VAL A 29 2.55 5.39 -2.30
C VAL A 29 1.25 4.72 -2.75
N LYS A 30 0.47 5.42 -3.59
CA LYS A 30 -0.85 4.96 -4.06
C LYS A 30 -0.79 3.78 -5.03
N SER A 31 0.27 3.73 -5.83
CA SER A 31 0.47 2.74 -6.87
C SER A 31 1.94 2.35 -6.94
N LEU A 32 2.24 1.24 -7.60
CA LEU A 32 3.62 0.81 -7.80
C LEU A 32 4.38 1.89 -8.60
N ASP A 33 5.30 2.56 -7.92
CA ASP A 33 6.18 3.54 -8.54
C ASP A 33 7.50 2.89 -8.98
N PHE A 34 7.92 3.20 -10.20
CA PHE A 34 9.16 2.67 -10.78
C PHE A 34 10.03 3.83 -11.26
N PRO A 35 11.32 3.87 -10.91
CA PRO A 35 12.18 5.00 -11.24
C PRO A 35 12.31 5.29 -12.74
N THR A 36 12.17 4.27 -13.60
CA THR A 36 12.24 4.39 -15.06
C THR A 36 11.38 3.35 -15.75
N ASP A 37 10.92 3.65 -16.97
CA ASP A 37 10.17 2.72 -17.83
C ASP A 37 10.94 1.41 -18.09
N GLN A 38 12.27 1.47 -18.15
CA GLN A 38 13.12 0.28 -18.32
C GLN A 38 12.96 -0.72 -17.16
N ILE A 39 12.77 -0.22 -15.94
CA ILE A 39 12.54 -1.07 -14.77
C ILE A 39 11.16 -1.72 -14.86
N ILE A 40 10.14 -0.98 -15.29
CA ILE A 40 8.79 -1.50 -15.51
C ILE A 40 8.84 -2.66 -16.51
N GLU A 41 9.45 -2.43 -17.68
CA GLU A 41 9.57 -3.47 -18.72
C GLU A 41 10.33 -4.69 -18.22
N LYS A 42 11.40 -4.49 -17.45
CA LYS A 42 12.19 -5.58 -16.86
C LYS A 42 11.34 -6.43 -15.91
N VAL A 43 10.58 -5.80 -15.01
CA VAL A 43 9.69 -6.49 -14.07
C VAL A 43 8.60 -7.25 -14.82
N LEU A 44 7.92 -6.62 -15.78
CA LEU A 44 6.90 -7.28 -16.59
C LEU A 44 7.45 -8.48 -17.37
N ASN A 45 8.64 -8.35 -17.95
CA ASN A 45 9.30 -9.44 -18.67
C ASN A 45 9.72 -10.59 -17.76
N GLN A 46 10.18 -10.30 -16.54
CA GLN A 46 10.49 -11.33 -15.54
C GLN A 46 9.21 -12.07 -15.10
N SER A 47 8.13 -11.35 -14.81
CA SER A 47 6.83 -11.94 -14.45
C SER A 47 6.27 -12.84 -15.57
N LYS A 48 6.37 -12.42 -16.83
CA LYS A 48 6.01 -13.24 -18.00
C LYS A 48 6.84 -14.53 -18.08
N LYS A 49 8.15 -14.46 -17.82
CA LYS A 49 9.04 -15.65 -17.81
C LYS A 49 8.67 -16.61 -16.68
N ALA A 50 8.46 -16.11 -15.46
CA ALA A 50 8.06 -16.90 -14.31
C ALA A 50 6.72 -17.63 -14.54
N MET A 51 5.73 -16.95 -15.13
CA MET A 51 4.46 -17.58 -15.52
C MET A 51 4.66 -18.75 -16.51
N LYS A 52 5.49 -18.55 -17.55
CA LYS A 52 5.77 -19.58 -18.56
C LYS A 52 6.51 -20.79 -17.99
N ARG A 53 7.45 -20.56 -17.07
CA ARG A 53 8.24 -21.61 -16.41
C ARG A 53 7.47 -22.37 -15.33
N LYS A 54 6.24 -21.92 -15.00
CA LYS A 54 5.45 -22.43 -13.87
C LYS A 54 6.16 -22.25 -12.52
N ASP A 55 6.99 -21.22 -12.41
CA ASP A 55 7.66 -20.84 -11.16
C ASP A 55 6.68 -20.29 -10.12
N LEU A 56 5.47 -19.91 -10.55
CA LEU A 56 4.38 -19.45 -9.70
C LEU A 56 3.43 -20.59 -9.35
N SER A 57 3.24 -20.80 -8.05
CA SER A 57 2.22 -21.68 -7.47
C SER A 57 0.81 -21.25 -7.90
N ILE A 58 -0.14 -22.18 -7.75
CA ILE A 58 -1.57 -21.91 -7.99
C ILE A 58 -2.04 -20.74 -7.13
N ARG A 59 -1.64 -20.72 -5.85
CA ARG A 59 -2.01 -19.66 -4.89
C ARG A 59 -1.57 -18.27 -5.35
N GLU A 60 -0.32 -18.13 -5.81
CA GLU A 60 0.22 -16.84 -6.28
C GLU A 60 -0.53 -16.32 -7.50
N ARG A 61 -0.90 -17.21 -8.42
CA ARG A 61 -1.73 -16.85 -9.59
C ARG A 61 -3.11 -16.37 -9.15
N TRP A 62 -3.74 -17.05 -8.20
CA TRP A 62 -5.02 -16.63 -7.64
C TRP A 62 -4.94 -15.27 -6.95
N LEU A 63 -3.87 -14.99 -6.21
CA LEU A 63 -3.64 -13.68 -5.59
C LEU A 63 -3.53 -12.58 -6.64
N GLY A 64 -2.75 -12.82 -7.71
CA GLY A 64 -2.60 -11.86 -8.80
C GLY A 64 -3.91 -11.53 -9.50
N VAL A 65 -4.78 -12.53 -9.74
CA VAL A 65 -6.11 -12.31 -10.31
C VAL A 65 -7.03 -11.61 -9.31
N ARG A 66 -7.01 -12.02 -8.04
CA ARG A 66 -7.88 -11.47 -6.99
C ARG A 66 -7.62 -9.98 -6.76
N PHE A 67 -6.35 -9.58 -6.70
CA PHE A 67 -5.93 -8.21 -6.41
C PHE A 67 -5.57 -7.42 -7.68
N GLN A 68 -6.02 -7.88 -8.85
CA GLN A 68 -5.63 -7.26 -10.12
C GLN A 68 -6.01 -5.78 -10.16
N LYS A 69 -7.21 -5.43 -9.67
CA LYS A 69 -7.69 -4.05 -9.66
C LYS A 69 -6.85 -3.17 -8.75
N GLU A 70 -6.57 -3.64 -7.54
CA GLU A 70 -5.76 -2.93 -6.55
C GLU A 70 -4.31 -2.74 -6.99
N ILE A 71 -3.80 -3.63 -7.87
CA ILE A 71 -2.47 -3.50 -8.46
C ILE A 71 -2.48 -2.52 -9.64
N SER A 72 -3.55 -2.48 -10.44
CA SER A 72 -3.62 -1.69 -11.68
C SER A 72 -4.28 -0.31 -11.55
N GLU A 73 -5.04 -0.08 -10.50
CA GLU A 73 -5.82 1.13 -10.27
C GLU A 73 -5.34 1.84 -8.98
N ASP A 74 -5.56 3.16 -8.89
CA ASP A 74 -5.31 3.92 -7.65
C ASP A 74 -6.34 3.51 -6.58
N TYR A 75 -6.04 2.42 -5.87
CA TYR A 75 -6.87 1.91 -4.78
C TYR A 75 -6.55 2.62 -3.48
N GLU A 76 -7.57 3.24 -2.86
CA GLU A 76 -7.49 3.80 -1.52
C GLU A 76 -8.13 2.83 -0.51
N PRO A 77 -7.33 2.08 0.27
CA PRO A 77 -7.86 1.18 1.28
C PRO A 77 -8.54 1.95 2.41
N ASN A 78 -9.59 1.36 2.96
CA ASN A 78 -10.19 1.86 4.20
C ASN A 78 -9.35 1.36 5.38
N PHE A 79 -8.45 2.19 5.88
CA PHE A 79 -7.64 1.89 7.05
C PHE A 79 -7.70 3.01 8.08
N SER A 80 -7.22 2.70 9.29
CA SER A 80 -6.96 3.68 10.33
C SER A 80 -5.52 3.63 10.79
N ILE A 81 -4.96 4.79 11.12
CA ILE A 81 -3.62 4.92 11.70
C ILE A 81 -3.77 5.26 13.18
N ARG A 82 -3.06 4.58 14.07
CA ARG A 82 -3.16 4.85 15.51
C ARG A 82 -1.80 4.83 16.15
N TRP A 83 -1.53 5.80 17.02
CA TRP A 83 -0.40 5.72 17.92
C TRP A 83 -0.59 4.53 18.87
N ILE A 84 0.43 3.69 18.99
CA ILE A 84 0.45 2.52 19.88
C ILE A 84 1.22 2.89 21.14
N ASP A 85 2.54 3.09 21.03
CA ASP A 85 3.43 3.44 22.14
C ASP A 85 4.79 3.98 21.64
N GLU A 86 5.70 4.31 22.57
CA GLU A 86 7.04 4.84 22.25
C GLU A 86 7.99 3.84 21.56
N VAL A 87 7.67 2.54 21.60
CA VAL A 87 8.51 1.48 21.02
C VAL A 87 8.08 1.22 19.58
N LEU A 88 6.78 1.12 19.34
CA LEU A 88 6.18 0.77 18.04
C LEU A 88 5.80 1.98 17.20
N GLY A 89 5.49 3.11 17.85
CA GLY A 89 5.01 4.31 17.18
C GLY A 89 3.59 4.15 16.62
N TYR A 90 3.41 4.47 15.33
CA TYR A 90 2.11 4.35 14.66
C TYR A 90 1.91 2.98 14.01
N GLY A 91 0.73 2.40 14.21
CA GLY A 91 0.26 1.21 13.50
C GLY A 91 -0.80 1.52 12.46
N VAL A 92 -0.87 0.67 11.42
CA VAL A 92 -1.92 0.68 10.39
C VAL A 92 -2.89 -0.48 10.67
N PHE A 93 -4.19 -0.17 10.69
CA PHE A 93 -5.26 -1.12 11.02
C PHE A 93 -6.32 -1.13 9.93
N ALA A 94 -6.70 -2.32 9.47
CA ALA A 94 -7.82 -2.55 8.55
C ALA A 94 -9.18 -2.56 9.28
#